data_AF-A0A3P7JMC8-F1
#
_entry.id   AF-A0A3P7JMC8-F1
#
_cell.length_a   1.000
_cell.length_b   1.000
_cell.length_c   1.000
_cell.angle_alpha   90.00
_cell.angle_beta   90.00
_cell.angle_gamma   90.00
#
_symmetry.space_group_name_H-M   'P 1'
#
loop_
_entity.id
_entity.type
_entity.pdbx_description
1 polymer ?
#
loop_
_entity_poly.entity_id
_entity_poly.type
_entity_poly.pdbx_seq_one_letter_code
_entity_poly.pdbx_strand_id
1 'polypeptide(L)'
;MLSFHTSLVPIWRPRSDGKFFEIFNKKTFQCVIIRDIKPRTPHHFLAVSKAHINKPTDLTAADIPLLIDMEKTGREFLRVELKAKGEADTIEDMLRVGFHWPPLITENHLHMHILYPIKELGFFSRNLIFRPGMIFRPTSEVIEELKKSANVPDPLKGNPAKNDEHNVLPAHAVAN
;
A
#
# COMPACT_ATOMS: atom_id res chain seq x y z
N MET A 1 -18.45 24.21 -29.29
CA MET A 1 -18.49 23.64 -27.92
C MET A 1 -17.34 22.65 -27.79
N LEU A 2 -16.21 23.05 -27.20
CA LEU A 2 -15.18 22.09 -26.82
C LEU A 2 -15.61 21.43 -25.49
N SER A 3 -15.89 20.14 -25.54
CA SER A 3 -16.13 19.32 -24.36
C SER A 3 -14.78 19.11 -23.65
N PHE A 4 -14.58 19.80 -22.53
CA PHE A 4 -13.49 19.48 -21.61
C PHE A 4 -13.85 18.18 -20.91
N HIS A 5 -13.33 17.07 -21.42
CA HIS A 5 -13.16 15.87 -20.60
C HIS A 5 -12.16 16.22 -19.50
N THR A 6 -12.66 16.60 -18.32
CA THR A 6 -11.88 16.59 -17.09
C THR A 6 -11.39 15.18 -16.87
N SER A 7 -10.13 14.92 -17.17
CA SER A 7 -9.48 13.66 -16.87
C SER A 7 -9.55 13.44 -15.36
N LEU A 8 -10.11 12.30 -14.95
CA LEU A 8 -10.22 11.87 -13.55
C LEU A 8 -8.86 11.40 -12.98
N VAL A 9 -7.76 11.98 -13.45
CA VAL A 9 -6.42 11.60 -13.00
C VAL A 9 -6.08 12.47 -11.78
N PRO A 10 -5.77 11.89 -10.62
CA PRO A 10 -5.37 12.68 -9.45
C PRO A 10 -4.15 13.53 -9.80
N ILE A 11 -4.27 14.85 -9.61
CA ILE A 11 -3.17 15.79 -9.83
C ILE A 11 -2.31 15.77 -8.57
N TRP A 12 -1.22 15.02 -8.61
CA TRP A 12 -0.19 15.04 -7.58
C TRP A 12 0.64 16.31 -7.75
N ARG A 13 0.46 17.28 -6.85
CA ARG A 13 1.34 18.45 -6.83
C ARG A 13 2.43 18.25 -5.78
N PRO A 14 3.71 18.26 -6.19
CA PRO A 14 4.76 18.42 -5.20
C PRO A 14 4.55 19.76 -4.49
N ARG A 15 4.67 19.79 -3.17
CA ARG A 15 4.92 21.06 -2.46
C ARG A 15 6.20 21.69 -3.02
N SER A 16 6.37 22.99 -2.80
CA SER A 16 7.56 23.74 -3.23
C SER A 16 8.90 23.14 -2.75
N ASP A 17 8.87 22.29 -1.73
CA ASP A 17 10.02 21.55 -1.20
C ASP A 17 10.30 20.21 -1.89
N GLY A 18 9.43 19.74 -2.80
CA GLY A 18 9.56 18.46 -3.51
C GLY A 18 9.39 17.21 -2.65
N LYS A 19 9.08 17.35 -1.35
CA LYS A 19 9.08 16.23 -0.37
C LYS A 19 7.68 15.66 -0.12
N PHE A 20 6.66 16.46 -0.35
CA PHE A 20 5.26 16.10 -0.14
C PHE A 20 4.51 16.10 -1.46
N PHE A 21 3.73 15.06 -1.71
CA PHE A 21 2.80 15.02 -2.83
C PHE A 21 1.40 15.09 -2.26
N GLU A 22 0.78 16.26 -2.38
CA GLU A 22 -0.62 16.40 -2.03
C GLU A 22 -1.47 16.17 -3.28
N ILE A 23 -2.52 15.36 -3.15
CA ILE A 23 -3.53 15.26 -4.20
C ILE A 23 -4.26 16.60 -4.24
N PHE A 24 -3.95 17.42 -5.23
CA PHE A 24 -4.72 18.61 -5.49
C PHE A 24 -6.04 18.15 -6.12
N ASN A 25 -7.15 18.44 -5.43
CA ASN A 25 -8.53 18.22 -5.86
C ASN A 25 -9.17 16.85 -5.49
N LYS A 26 -9.56 16.71 -4.21
CA LYS A 26 -10.94 16.39 -3.78
C LYS A 26 -11.01 16.29 -2.25
N LYS A 27 -12.07 16.84 -1.66
CA LYS A 27 -12.51 16.70 -0.25
C LYS A 27 -12.70 15.24 0.24
N THR A 28 -12.36 14.21 -0.54
CA THR A 28 -12.85 12.83 -0.37
C THR A 28 -11.81 11.80 0.08
N PHE A 29 -10.51 12.06 -0.06
CA PHE A 29 -9.47 11.10 0.33
C PHE A 29 -9.19 11.17 1.82
N GLN A 30 -9.05 10.01 2.46
CA GLN A 30 -8.87 9.89 3.91
C GLN A 30 -7.39 9.85 4.32
N CYS A 31 -6.46 9.93 3.35
CA CYS A 31 -5.03 9.90 3.57
C CYS A 31 -4.27 10.91 2.70
N VAL A 32 -2.98 11.06 2.97
CA VAL A 32 -1.99 11.79 2.16
C VAL A 32 -0.81 10.87 1.85
N ILE A 33 -0.15 11.06 0.71
CA ILE A 33 1.05 10.28 0.34
C ILE A 33 2.30 11.13 0.52
N ILE A 34 3.29 10.61 1.24
CA ILE A 34 4.57 11.27 1.45
C ILE A 34 5.73 10.33 1.08
N ARG A 35 6.87 10.89 0.68
CA ARG A 35 8.11 10.09 0.55
C ARG A 35 8.66 9.80 1.93
N ASP A 36 9.08 8.57 2.17
CA ASP A 36 9.78 8.22 3.40
C ASP A 36 11.11 9.00 3.48
N ILE A 37 11.42 9.54 4.66
CA ILE A 37 12.65 10.34 4.87
C ILE A 37 13.93 9.49 4.80
N LYS A 38 13.83 8.19 5.10
CA LYS A 38 14.90 7.20 5.05
C LYS A 38 14.46 6.02 4.18
N PRO A 39 14.33 6.23 2.86
CA PRO A 39 13.81 5.21 1.95
C PRO A 39 14.66 3.93 2.00
N ARG A 40 13.99 2.77 1.99
CA ARG A 40 14.63 1.44 2.04
C ARG A 40 14.61 0.72 0.69
N THR A 41 13.84 1.27 -0.24
CA THR A 41 13.73 0.90 -1.65
C THR A 41 13.72 2.17 -2.50
N PRO A 42 14.01 2.10 -3.81
CA PRO A 42 13.93 3.24 -4.72
C PRO A 42 12.61 4.01 -4.65
N HIS A 43 11.51 3.27 -4.46
CA HIS A 43 10.20 3.82 -4.20
C HIS A 43 9.74 3.37 -2.82
N HIS A 44 9.89 4.26 -1.83
CA HIS A 44 9.38 4.06 -0.47
C HIS A 44 8.49 5.24 -0.09
N PHE A 45 7.19 4.97 -0.04
CA PHE A 45 6.17 5.97 0.26
C PHE A 45 5.37 5.57 1.49
N LEU A 46 4.79 6.58 2.13
CA LEU A 46 3.90 6.40 3.27
C LEU A 46 2.53 6.97 2.90
N ALA A 47 1.49 6.16 2.96
CA ALA A 47 0.12 6.65 3.02
C ALA A 47 -0.21 6.97 4.48
N VAL A 48 -0.35 8.24 4.82
CA VAL A 48 -0.60 8.70 6.19
C VAL A 48 -2.06 9.07 6.33
N SER A 49 -2.76 8.48 7.29
CA SER A 49 -4.16 8.80 7.58
C SER A 49 -4.33 10.28 7.97
N LYS A 50 -5.43 10.92 7.56
CA LYS A 50 -5.74 12.29 8.00
C LYS A 50 -6.34 12.31 9.39
N ALA A 51 -7.22 11.36 9.68
CA ALA A 51 -7.68 11.11 11.03
C ALA A 51 -6.50 10.59 11.86
N HIS A 52 -6.36 11.10 13.08
CA HIS A 52 -5.30 10.66 13.97
C HIS A 52 -5.67 9.30 14.57
N ILE A 53 -4.89 8.28 14.22
CA ILE A 53 -4.94 6.92 14.79
C ILE A 53 -3.52 6.62 15.25
N ASN A 54 -3.29 6.32 16.53
CA ASN A 54 -1.92 6.26 17.07
C ASN A 54 -1.09 5.14 16.44
N LYS A 55 -1.68 3.94 16.32
CA LYS A 55 -0.98 2.72 15.88
C LYS A 55 -1.94 1.74 15.21
N PRO A 56 -1.43 0.80 14.39
CA PRO A 56 -2.29 -0.16 13.68
C PRO A 56 -3.15 -1.06 14.58
N THR A 57 -2.72 -1.31 15.82
CA THR A 57 -3.51 -2.11 16.78
C THR A 57 -4.73 -1.36 17.32
N ASP A 58 -4.85 -0.06 17.06
CA ASP A 58 -6.01 0.76 17.44
C ASP A 58 -7.09 0.76 16.34
N LEU A 59 -6.83 0.12 15.19
CA LEU A 59 -7.80 -0.04 14.11
C LEU A 59 -8.95 -0.96 14.51
N THR A 60 -10.15 -0.61 14.03
CA THR A 60 -11.37 -1.39 14.20
C THR A 60 -11.95 -1.77 12.84
N ALA A 61 -12.98 -2.62 12.81
CA ALA A 61 -13.66 -2.95 11.56
C ALA A 61 -14.31 -1.71 10.88
N ALA A 62 -14.62 -0.66 11.63
CA ALA A 62 -15.11 0.60 11.08
C ALA A 62 -14.05 1.32 10.21
N ASP A 63 -12.77 1.01 10.41
CA ASP A 63 -11.65 1.63 9.70
C ASP A 63 -11.23 0.88 8.43
N ILE A 64 -11.85 -0.28 8.12
CA ILE A 64 -11.57 -1.04 6.89
C ILE A 64 -11.67 -0.17 5.62
N PRO A 65 -12.70 0.70 5.44
CA PRO A 65 -12.77 1.59 4.28
C PRO A 65 -11.57 2.54 4.17
N LEU A 66 -11.02 3.02 5.29
CA LEU A 66 -9.81 3.83 5.32
C LEU A 66 -8.60 3.03 4.83
N LEU A 67 -8.42 1.79 5.28
CA LEU A 67 -7.29 0.95 4.85
C LEU A 67 -7.32 0.66 3.35
N ILE A 68 -8.51 0.40 2.80
CA ILE A 68 -8.71 0.20 1.36
C ILE A 68 -8.37 1.48 0.59
N ASP A 69 -8.81 2.65 1.07
CA ASP A 69 -8.50 3.95 0.44
C ASP A 69 -7.00 4.25 0.48
N MET A 70 -6.33 3.97 1.60
CA MET A 70 -4.89 4.16 1.77
C MET A 70 -4.08 3.30 0.82
N GLU A 71 -4.38 2.00 0.73
CA GLU A 71 -3.67 1.08 -0.15
C GLU A 71 -3.91 1.44 -1.63
N LYS A 72 -5.17 1.71 -2.00
CA LYS A 72 -5.51 2.12 -3.37
C LYS A 72 -4.77 3.39 -3.77
N THR A 73 -4.79 4.39 -2.89
CA THR A 73 -4.15 5.70 -3.14
C THR A 73 -2.63 5.55 -3.25
N GLY A 74 -2.00 4.78 -2.37
CA GLY A 74 -0.56 4.53 -2.41
C GLY A 74 -0.11 3.75 -3.65
N ARG A 75 -0.87 2.74 -4.07
CA ARG A 75 -0.61 1.99 -5.31
C ARG A 75 -0.75 2.86 -6.55
N GLU A 76 -1.78 3.69 -6.62
CA GLU A 76 -1.96 4.61 -7.75
C GLU A 76 -0.83 5.64 -7.84
N PHE A 77 -0.40 6.19 -6.70
CA PHE A 77 0.76 7.08 -6.65
C PHE A 77 2.03 6.40 -7.18
N LEU A 78 2.30 5.17 -6.73
CA LEU A 78 3.45 4.39 -7.20
C LEU A 78 3.41 4.21 -8.72
N ARG A 79 2.26 3.86 -9.30
CA ARG A 79 2.13 3.70 -10.76
C ARG A 79 2.43 4.99 -11.52
N VAL A 80 1.92 6.13 -11.03
CA VAL A 80 2.20 7.45 -11.62
C VAL A 80 3.69 7.77 -11.56
N GLU A 81 4.34 7.51 -10.43
CA GLU A 81 5.78 7.73 -10.24
C GLU A 81 6.65 6.85 -11.14
N LEU A 82 6.32 5.55 -11.26
CA LEU A 82 7.02 4.62 -12.16
C LEU A 82 6.91 5.09 -13.61
N LYS A 83 5.70 5.41 -14.05
CA LYS A 83 5.45 5.91 -15.42
C LYS A 83 6.19 7.20 -15.70
N ALA A 84 6.23 8.14 -14.74
CA ALA A 84 6.95 9.41 -14.89
C ALA A 84 8.47 9.21 -15.05
N LYS A 85 9.03 8.13 -14.50
CA LYS A 85 10.43 7.74 -14.65
C LYS A 85 10.70 6.82 -15.85
N GLY A 86 9.68 6.45 -16.61
CA GLY A 86 9.79 5.49 -17.71
C GLY A 86 10.04 4.05 -17.24
N GLU A 87 9.72 3.73 -15.99
CA GLU A 87 9.81 2.38 -15.43
C GLU A 87 8.58 1.54 -15.81
N ALA A 88 8.74 0.22 -15.84
CA ALA A 88 7.64 -0.71 -16.06
C ALA A 88 6.62 -0.65 -14.90
N ASP A 89 5.40 -1.13 -15.16
CA ASP A 89 4.34 -1.19 -14.16
C ASP A 89 4.70 -2.14 -12.99
N THR A 90 3.96 -2.04 -11.90
CA THR A 90 4.19 -2.79 -10.67
C THR A 90 4.04 -4.30 -10.88
N ILE A 91 5.02 -5.08 -10.40
CA ILE A 91 4.90 -6.53 -10.20
C ILE A 91 4.49 -6.79 -8.76
N GLU A 92 3.36 -7.46 -8.53
CA GLU A 92 2.80 -7.67 -7.17
C GLU A 92 3.78 -8.40 -6.23
N ASP A 93 4.50 -9.41 -6.71
CA ASP A 93 5.52 -10.12 -5.92
C ASP A 93 6.69 -9.22 -5.48
N MET A 94 6.90 -8.11 -6.19
CA MET A 94 7.93 -7.13 -5.85
C MET A 94 7.41 -5.97 -5.00
N LEU A 95 6.13 -5.96 -4.66
CA LEU A 95 5.49 -4.90 -3.89
C LEU A 95 5.28 -5.34 -2.45
N ARG A 96 5.55 -4.45 -1.49
CA ARG A 96 5.11 -4.62 -0.12
C ARG A 96 4.28 -3.46 0.34
N VAL A 97 3.06 -3.77 0.79
CA VAL A 97 2.13 -2.81 1.37
C VAL A 97 1.73 -3.29 2.76
N GLY A 98 1.82 -2.42 3.77
CA GLY A 98 1.46 -2.81 5.14
C GLY A 98 1.99 -1.87 6.21
N PHE A 99 2.04 -2.36 7.44
CA PHE A 99 2.33 -1.57 8.65
C PHE A 99 3.41 -2.21 9.50
N HIS A 100 4.19 -1.39 10.20
CA HIS A 100 4.96 -1.85 11.35
C HIS A 100 4.03 -2.16 12.53
N TRP A 101 4.25 -3.29 13.19
CA TRP A 101 3.41 -3.76 14.29
C TRP A 101 4.06 -3.45 15.66
N PRO A 102 3.30 -2.95 16.65
CA PRO A 102 3.82 -2.69 17.99
C PRO A 102 4.44 -3.94 18.64
N PRO A 103 5.46 -3.80 19.50
CA PRO A 103 5.97 -2.55 20.08
C PRO A 103 6.98 -1.79 19.20
N LEU A 104 7.35 -2.32 18.03
CA LEU A 104 8.37 -1.73 17.16
C LEU A 104 7.77 -0.72 16.16
N ILE A 105 7.03 0.26 16.68
CA ILE A 105 6.57 1.42 15.92
C ILE A 105 7.47 2.62 16.24
N THR A 106 7.83 3.39 15.22
CA THR A 106 8.69 4.58 15.40
C THR A 106 7.91 5.88 15.47
N GLU A 107 6.66 5.90 14.96
CA GLU A 107 5.82 7.08 14.90
C GLU A 107 4.41 6.80 15.42
N ASN A 108 3.87 7.73 16.21
CA ASN A 108 2.53 7.63 16.80
C ASN A 108 1.45 8.22 15.89
N HIS A 109 1.46 7.84 14.61
CA HIS A 109 0.39 8.20 13.68
C HIS A 109 0.32 7.12 12.60
N LEU A 110 -0.86 6.61 12.31
CA LEU A 110 -1.07 5.52 11.35
C LEU A 110 -0.57 5.91 9.96
N HIS A 111 0.47 5.21 9.53
CA HIS A 111 1.08 5.30 8.21
C HIS A 111 1.27 3.90 7.63
N MET A 112 0.82 3.70 6.39
CA MET A 112 1.01 2.48 5.63
C MET A 112 2.23 2.64 4.73
N HIS A 113 3.14 1.67 4.75
CA HIS A 113 4.30 1.61 3.87
C HIS A 113 3.90 1.08 2.50
N ILE A 114 4.42 1.72 1.44
CA ILE A 114 4.41 1.23 0.07
C ILE A 114 5.86 1.13 -0.37
N LEU A 115 6.37 -0.09 -0.53
CA LEU A 115 7.77 -0.39 -0.86
C LEU A 115 7.86 -1.09 -2.20
N TYR A 116 8.62 -0.51 -3.13
CA TYR A 116 8.87 -1.10 -4.44
C TYR A 116 10.24 -0.72 -5.02
N PRO A 117 10.93 -1.66 -5.72
CA PRO A 117 10.73 -3.10 -5.64
C PRO A 117 11.43 -3.66 -4.39
N ILE A 118 10.84 -4.65 -3.70
CA ILE A 118 11.40 -5.24 -2.47
C ILE A 118 12.74 -5.96 -2.67
N LYS A 119 13.09 -6.29 -3.92
CA LYS A 119 14.40 -6.86 -4.29
C LYS A 119 15.57 -5.91 -3.99
N GLU A 120 15.29 -4.63 -3.81
CA GLU A 120 16.27 -3.59 -3.47
C GLU A 120 16.37 -3.36 -1.95
N LEU A 121 15.51 -4.01 -1.14
CA LEU A 121 15.68 -3.99 0.30
C LEU A 121 17.02 -4.63 0.69
N GLY A 122 17.82 -3.93 1.48
CA GLY A 122 18.99 -4.51 2.12
C GLY A 122 18.62 -5.74 2.97
N PHE A 123 19.53 -6.70 3.09
CA PHE A 123 19.30 -8.02 3.70
C PHE A 123 18.61 -7.93 5.08
N PHE A 124 19.09 -7.05 5.97
CA PHE A 124 18.50 -6.85 7.29
C PHE A 124 17.05 -6.30 7.22
N SER A 125 16.82 -5.28 6.38
CA SER A 125 15.49 -4.67 6.22
C SER A 125 14.49 -5.68 5.66
N ARG A 126 14.90 -6.47 4.65
CA ARG A 126 14.06 -7.51 4.04
C ARG A 126 13.66 -8.60 5.03
N ASN A 127 14.62 -9.10 5.79
CA ASN A 127 14.44 -10.32 6.58
C ASN A 127 13.91 -10.06 8.01
N LEU A 128 14.05 -8.84 8.54
CA LEU A 128 13.62 -8.53 9.90
C LEU A 128 12.52 -7.48 9.95
N ILE A 129 12.72 -6.33 9.30
CA ILE A 129 11.85 -5.15 9.51
C ILE A 129 10.59 -5.22 8.65
N PHE A 130 10.73 -5.58 7.37
CA PHE A 130 9.62 -5.62 6.42
C PHE A 130 9.22 -7.04 6.06
N ARG A 131 9.64 -8.07 6.80
CA ARG A 131 9.18 -9.46 6.55
C ARG A 131 7.78 -9.63 7.13
N PRO A 132 6.81 -10.21 6.41
CA PRO A 132 5.49 -10.48 6.98
C PRO A 132 5.66 -11.35 8.24
N GLY A 133 5.00 -10.96 9.33
CA GLY A 133 5.09 -11.65 10.61
C GLY A 133 4.92 -10.68 11.78
N MET A 134 5.71 -10.89 12.85
CA MET A 134 5.53 -10.16 14.11
C MET A 134 5.84 -8.66 14.01
N ILE A 135 6.74 -8.25 13.12
CA ILE A 135 7.24 -6.86 13.03
C ILE A 135 6.53 -6.07 11.94
N PHE A 136 6.11 -6.74 10.86
CA PHE A 136 5.41 -6.12 9.74
C PHE A 136 4.19 -6.93 9.35
N ARG A 137 3.05 -6.27 9.26
CA ARG A 137 1.78 -6.87 8.84
C ARG A 137 1.34 -6.33 7.49
N PRO A 138 1.18 -7.19 6.47
CA PRO A 138 0.55 -6.80 5.21
C PRO A 138 -0.85 -6.23 5.41
N THR A 139 -1.23 -5.23 4.60
CA THR A 139 -2.56 -4.60 4.69
C THR A 139 -3.70 -5.61 4.52
N SER A 140 -3.53 -6.59 3.62
CA SER A 140 -4.50 -7.67 3.41
C SER A 140 -4.76 -8.50 4.67
N GLU A 141 -3.70 -8.89 5.40
CA GLU A 141 -3.81 -9.62 6.67
C GLU A 141 -4.55 -8.78 7.71
N VAL A 142 -4.21 -7.49 7.86
CA VAL A 142 -4.87 -6.60 8.82
C VAL A 142 -6.36 -6.47 8.49
N ILE A 143 -6.72 -6.27 7.23
CA ILE A 143 -8.14 -6.19 6.81
C ILE A 143 -8.87 -7.50 7.10
N GLU A 144 -8.27 -8.66 6.84
CA GLU A 144 -8.87 -9.95 7.14
C GLU A 144 -9.08 -10.17 8.64
N GLU A 145 -8.09 -9.82 9.47
CA GLU A 145 -8.19 -9.92 10.93
C GLU A 145 -9.32 -9.02 11.47
N LEU A 146 -9.44 -7.79 10.96
CA LEU A 146 -10.53 -6.87 11.34
C LEU A 146 -11.91 -7.36 10.89
N LYS A 147 -12.03 -7.97 9.70
CA LYS A 147 -13.29 -8.57 9.25
C LYS A 147 -13.70 -9.74 10.14
N LYS A 148 -12.74 -10.60 10.50
CA LYS A 148 -12.95 -11.76 11.39
C LYS A 148 -13.40 -11.30 12.78
N SER A 149 -12.75 -10.28 13.36
CA SER A 149 -13.09 -9.79 14.71
C SER A 149 -14.48 -9.16 14.79
N ALA A 150 -14.98 -8.57 13.69
CA ALA A 150 -16.33 -8.02 13.60
C ALA A 150 -17.40 -9.01 13.12
N ASN A 151 -17.08 -10.32 13.02
CA ASN A 151 -17.97 -11.34 12.47
C ASN A 151 -18.54 -10.97 11.08
N VAL A 152 -17.79 -10.19 10.28
CA VAL A 152 -18.22 -9.84 8.92
C VAL A 152 -18.17 -11.11 8.06
N PRO A 153 -19.27 -11.51 7.42
CA PRO A 153 -19.28 -12.71 6.58
C PRO A 153 -18.24 -12.60 5.47
N ASP A 154 -17.45 -13.65 5.29
CA ASP A 154 -16.52 -13.73 4.17
C ASP A 154 -17.33 -13.79 2.85
N PRO A 155 -17.19 -12.79 1.96
CA PRO A 155 -17.97 -12.73 0.72
C PRO A 155 -17.60 -13.85 -0.27
N LEU A 156 -16.47 -14.53 -0.07
CA LEU A 156 -16.04 -15.67 -0.87
C LEU A 156 -16.31 -17.01 -0.16
N LYS A 157 -17.03 -17.01 0.97
CA LYS A 157 -17.36 -18.25 1.68
C LYS A 157 -18.25 -19.14 0.79
N GLY A 158 -17.71 -20.31 0.43
CA GLY A 158 -18.37 -21.25 -0.48
C GLY A 158 -18.03 -21.06 -1.96
N ASN A 159 -17.17 -20.09 -2.31
CA ASN A 159 -16.63 -19.99 -3.65
C ASN A 159 -15.55 -21.08 -3.85
N PRO A 160 -15.74 -22.04 -4.77
CA PRO A 160 -14.75 -23.08 -5.03
C PRO A 160 -13.41 -22.52 -5.51
N ALA A 161 -13.40 -21.34 -6.17
CA ALA A 161 -12.20 -20.70 -6.69
C ALA A 161 -11.35 -19.99 -5.62
N LYS A 162 -11.77 -19.98 -4.34
CA LYS A 162 -11.05 -19.28 -3.27
C LYS A 162 -9.66 -19.90 -2.99
N ASN A 163 -9.53 -21.20 -3.21
CA ASN A 163 -8.31 -21.97 -2.95
C ASN A 163 -7.61 -22.40 -4.25
N ASP A 164 -7.98 -21.80 -5.38
CA ASP A 164 -7.30 -22.11 -6.65
C ASP A 164 -5.86 -21.60 -6.54
N GLU A 165 -4.93 -22.53 -6.32
CA GLU A 165 -3.51 -22.24 -6.41
C GLU A 165 -3.21 -21.81 -7.85
N HIS A 166 -2.66 -20.60 -8.02
CA HIS A 166 -2.02 -20.25 -9.27
C HIS A 166 -0.81 -21.17 -9.43
N ASN A 167 -0.95 -22.21 -10.26
CA ASN A 167 0.17 -23.05 -10.67
C ASN A 167 1.27 -22.11 -11.17
N VAL A 168 2.32 -21.98 -10.37
CA VAL A 168 3.54 -21.28 -10.78
C VAL A 168 4.07 -22.09 -11.96
N LEU A 169 3.94 -21.54 -13.16
CA LEU A 169 4.52 -22.18 -14.34
C LEU A 169 6.00 -22.40 -14.05
N PRO A 170 6.49 -23.65 -14.10
CA PRO A 170 7.87 -23.90 -13.75
C PRO A 170 8.77 -23.18 -14.75
N ALA A 171 9.87 -22.60 -14.26
CA ALA A 171 10.74 -21.69 -15.02
C ALA A 171 11.31 -22.27 -16.34
N HIS A 172 11.15 -23.57 -16.60
CA HIS A 172 11.54 -24.21 -17.86
C HIS A 172 10.50 -24.09 -18.98
N ALA A 173 9.29 -23.61 -18.71
CA ALA A 173 8.20 -23.54 -19.70
C ALA A 173 8.20 -22.24 -20.56
N VAL A 174 9.15 -21.33 -20.35
CA VAL A 174 9.23 -20.02 -21.06
C VAL A 174 10.30 -20.03 -22.17
N ALA A 175 10.98 -21.16 -22.38
CA ALA A 175 11.90 -21.33 -23.51
C ALA A 175 11.25 -22.26 -24.54
N ASN A 176 10.61 -21.67 -25.55
CA ASN A 176 10.55 -22.12 -26.95
C ASN A 176 9.86 -21.05 -27.80
#